data_AF-A0A7X8SN88-F1
#
_entry.id   AF-A0A7X8SN88-F1
#
_cell.length_a   1.000
_cell.length_b   1.000
_cell.length_c   1.000
_cell.angle_alpha   90.00
_cell.angle_beta   90.00
_cell.angle_gamma   90.00
#
_symmetry.space_group_name_H-M   'P 1'
#
loop_
_entity.id
_entity.type
_entity.pdbx_description
1 polymer ?
#
loop_
_entity_poly.entity_id
_entity_poly.type
_entity_poly.pdbx_seq_one_letter_code
_entity_poly.pdbx_strand_id
1 'polypeptide(L)'
;MLENELSRIWKSSSKEEQIKFDKSRLLIEVQAKVDDFNKQMKILYIREALGSFIAIPMFTFYAFVAPYILTKVAFGLIALWAVFILLVIKRSKAKVPDQFNLKYLDYLQQTKAYLEEQKKFRENILTWYVLPFVLFTWLGLLGIYQEDPEALDTLAIIGIGSLVVGIVIHYLNLRSSRKVVVPRLEKVNTLISTLQE
;
A
#
# COMPACT_ATOMS: atom_id res chain seq x y z
N MET A 1 -30.12 2.78 -35.18
CA MET A 1 -29.52 3.36 -36.40
C MET A 1 -28.04 3.68 -36.20
N LEU A 2 -27.65 4.41 -35.15
CA LEU A 2 -26.25 4.75 -34.84
C LEU A 2 -25.28 3.54 -34.78
N GLU A 3 -25.72 2.43 -34.17
CA GLU A 3 -24.89 1.22 -33.99
C GLU A 3 -24.60 0.49 -35.32
N ASN A 4 -25.55 0.53 -36.26
CA ASN A 4 -25.38 -0.03 -37.59
C ASN A 4 -24.43 0.82 -38.46
N GLU A 5 -24.43 2.14 -38.26
CA GLU A 5 -23.50 3.06 -38.93
C GLU A 5 -22.07 2.92 -38.39
N LEU A 6 -21.90 2.83 -37.08
CA LEU A 6 -20.62 2.53 -36.42
C LEU A 6 -20.02 1.20 -36.89
N SER A 7 -20.85 0.15 -36.99
CA SER A 7 -20.44 -1.17 -37.50
C SER A 7 -20.00 -1.11 -38.97
N ARG A 8 -20.66 -0.28 -39.79
CA ARG A 8 -20.31 -0.13 -41.21
C ARG A 8 -19.03 0.66 -41.41
N ILE A 9 -18.83 1.75 -40.66
CA ILE A 9 -17.58 2.54 -40.62
C ILE A 9 -16.42 1.67 -40.16
N TRP A 10 -16.66 0.82 -39.15
CA TRP A 10 -15.68 -0.12 -38.62
C TRP A 10 -15.28 -1.16 -39.68
N LYS A 11 -16.24 -1.78 -40.36
CA LYS A 11 -15.93 -2.73 -41.45
C LYS A 11 -15.24 -2.09 -42.66
N SER A 12 -15.37 -0.78 -42.85
CA SER A 12 -14.74 -0.04 -43.95
C SER A 12 -13.37 0.58 -43.61
N SER A 13 -12.97 0.63 -42.34
CA SER A 13 -11.68 1.22 -41.96
C SER A 13 -10.52 0.28 -42.30
N SER A 14 -9.37 0.86 -42.63
CA SER A 14 -8.17 0.09 -42.98
C SER A 14 -7.67 -0.69 -41.77
N LYS A 15 -7.09 -1.89 -41.96
CA LYS A 15 -6.47 -2.71 -40.90
C LYS A 15 -5.52 -1.91 -39.99
N GLU A 16 -4.90 -0.85 -40.50
CA GLU A 16 -4.00 0.03 -39.74
C GLU A 16 -4.74 0.98 -38.79
N GLU A 17 -5.87 1.56 -39.22
CA GLU A 17 -6.77 2.35 -38.36
C GLU A 17 -7.46 1.49 -37.30
N GLN A 18 -7.80 0.25 -37.68
CA GLN A 18 -8.33 -0.78 -36.79
C GLN A 18 -7.39 -1.03 -35.60
N ILE A 19 -6.11 -1.29 -35.91
CA ILE A 19 -5.06 -1.53 -34.91
C ILE A 19 -4.80 -0.27 -34.06
N LYS A 20 -4.80 0.92 -34.67
CA LYS A 20 -4.59 2.19 -33.96
C LYS A 20 -5.73 2.49 -32.97
N PHE A 21 -6.97 2.17 -33.33
CA PHE A 21 -8.13 2.34 -32.47
C PHE A 21 -8.12 1.35 -31.29
N ASP A 22 -7.86 0.07 -31.54
CA ASP A 22 -7.75 -0.94 -30.47
C ASP A 22 -6.62 -0.63 -29.50
N LYS A 23 -5.46 -0.19 -30.02
CA LYS A 23 -4.36 0.32 -29.19
C LYS A 23 -4.86 1.47 -28.31
N SER A 24 -5.47 2.50 -28.89
CA SER A 24 -5.97 3.69 -28.17
C SER A 24 -6.98 3.35 -27.06
N ARG A 25 -7.91 2.44 -27.35
CA ARG A 25 -8.91 1.95 -26.38
C ARG A 25 -8.27 1.19 -25.23
N LEU A 26 -7.30 0.31 -25.53
CA LEU A 26 -6.51 -0.38 -24.50
C LEU A 26 -5.76 0.62 -23.60
N LEU A 27 -5.23 1.71 -24.16
CA LEU A 27 -4.53 2.73 -23.35
C LEU A 27 -5.46 3.35 -22.31
N ILE A 28 -6.67 3.75 -22.74
CA ILE A 28 -7.66 4.40 -21.87
C ILE A 28 -8.09 3.44 -20.76
N GLU A 29 -8.31 2.16 -21.07
CA GLU A 29 -8.71 1.17 -20.07
C GLU A 29 -7.63 0.96 -19.00
N VAL A 30 -6.38 0.95 -19.43
CA VAL A 30 -5.23 0.71 -18.56
C VAL A 30 -4.98 1.92 -17.68
N GLN A 31 -5.06 3.12 -18.27
CA GLN A 31 -4.99 4.37 -17.56
C GLN A 31 -6.06 4.44 -16.47
N ALA A 32 -7.32 4.18 -16.81
CA ALA A 32 -8.43 4.20 -15.86
C ALA A 32 -8.21 3.21 -14.69
N LYS A 33 -7.63 2.03 -14.97
CA LYS A 33 -7.33 1.02 -13.93
C LYS A 33 -6.15 1.42 -13.04
N VAL A 34 -5.13 2.07 -13.59
CA VAL A 34 -3.99 2.60 -12.83
C VAL A 34 -4.44 3.77 -11.95
N ASP A 35 -5.29 4.65 -12.48
CA ASP A 35 -5.81 5.79 -11.71
C ASP A 35 -6.76 5.34 -10.59
N ASP A 36 -7.61 4.35 -10.85
CA ASP A 36 -8.41 3.72 -9.80
C ASP A 36 -7.53 3.08 -8.71
N PHE A 37 -6.46 2.38 -9.10
CA PHE A 37 -5.47 1.89 -8.13
C PHE A 37 -4.88 3.01 -7.29
N ASN A 38 -4.42 4.09 -7.94
CA ASN A 38 -3.81 5.23 -7.28
C ASN A 38 -4.78 5.91 -6.30
N LYS A 39 -6.06 6.00 -6.64
CA LYS A 39 -7.11 6.49 -5.73
C LYS A 39 -7.25 5.59 -4.50
N GLN A 40 -7.31 4.27 -4.69
CA GLN A 40 -7.37 3.31 -3.56
C GLN A 40 -6.12 3.40 -2.68
N MET A 41 -4.93 3.52 -3.28
CA MET A 41 -3.67 3.72 -2.56
C MET A 41 -3.67 5.04 -1.78
N LYS A 42 -4.19 6.12 -2.36
CA LYS A 42 -4.29 7.42 -1.68
C LYS A 42 -5.15 7.32 -0.42
N ILE A 43 -6.27 6.60 -0.47
CA ILE A 43 -7.14 6.40 0.70
C ILE A 43 -6.40 5.61 1.79
N LEU A 44 -5.70 4.54 1.42
CA LEU A 44 -4.88 3.77 2.37
C LEU A 44 -3.81 4.64 3.03
N TYR A 45 -3.08 5.42 2.25
CA TYR A 45 -2.06 6.34 2.76
C TYR A 45 -2.62 7.42 3.66
N ILE A 46 -3.81 7.94 3.38
CA ILE A 46 -4.48 8.91 4.25
C ILE A 46 -4.84 8.26 5.58
N ARG A 47 -5.40 7.04 5.54
CA ARG A 47 -5.76 6.29 6.75
C ARG A 47 -4.54 5.99 7.62
N GLU A 48 -3.45 5.52 7.02
CA GLU A 48 -2.20 5.20 7.74
C GLU A 48 -1.50 6.47 8.25
N ALA A 49 -1.51 7.55 7.48
CA ALA A 49 -0.99 8.84 7.93
C ALA A 49 -1.80 9.37 9.12
N LEU A 50 -3.13 9.31 9.06
CA LEU A 50 -4.00 9.73 10.17
C LEU A 50 -3.74 8.90 11.43
N GLY A 51 -3.62 7.58 11.28
CA GLY A 51 -3.24 6.70 12.40
C GLY A 51 -1.89 7.08 13.00
N SER A 52 -0.89 7.38 12.17
CA SER A 52 0.44 7.80 12.62
C SER A 52 0.41 9.17 13.30
N PHE A 53 -0.36 10.13 12.77
CA PHE A 53 -0.55 11.45 13.36
C PHE A 53 -1.19 11.41 14.76
N ILE A 54 -2.03 10.41 15.03
CA ILE A 54 -2.62 10.18 16.36
C ILE A 54 -1.65 9.41 17.26
N ALA A 55 -1.01 8.36 16.72
CA ALA A 55 -0.11 7.50 17.47
C ALA A 55 1.12 8.26 18.00
N ILE A 56 1.73 9.13 17.20
CA ILE A 56 2.93 9.89 17.60
C ILE A 56 2.70 10.69 18.89
N PRO A 57 1.76 11.64 18.99
CA PRO A 57 1.55 12.41 20.22
C PRO A 57 1.09 11.53 21.38
N MET A 58 0.22 10.55 21.12
CA MET A 58 -0.28 9.62 22.14
C MET A 58 0.85 8.83 22.80
N PHE A 59 1.67 8.12 22.01
CA PHE A 59 2.77 7.32 22.53
C PHE A 59 3.93 8.17 23.04
N THR A 60 4.16 9.35 22.47
CA THR A 60 5.12 10.31 23.02
C THR A 60 4.72 10.74 24.43
N PHE A 61 3.44 11.11 24.63
CA PHE A 61 2.92 11.46 25.95
C PHE A 61 3.07 10.30 26.94
N TYR A 62 2.66 9.09 26.55
CA TYR A 62 2.80 7.92 27.41
C TYR A 62 4.27 7.58 27.71
N ALA A 63 5.22 7.84 26.80
CA ALA A 63 6.64 7.64 27.06
C ALA A 63 7.18 8.57 28.17
N PHE A 64 6.57 9.75 28.38
CA PHE A 64 6.96 10.65 29.47
C PHE A 64 6.27 10.30 30.80
N VAL A 65 5.00 9.90 30.76
CA VAL A 65 4.18 9.67 31.95
C VAL A 65 4.32 8.25 32.52
N ALA A 66 4.65 7.25 31.69
CA ALA A 66 4.76 5.88 32.15
C ALA A 66 5.75 5.76 33.32
N PRO A 67 5.45 5.01 34.38
CA PRO A 67 6.35 4.90 35.54
C PRO A 67 7.61 4.09 35.23
N TYR A 68 7.53 3.12 34.32
CA TYR A 68 8.56 2.09 34.14
C TYR A 68 9.48 2.37 32.93
N ILE A 69 10.79 2.26 33.14
CA ILE A 69 11.81 2.58 32.11
C ILE A 69 11.60 1.76 30.84
N LEU A 70 11.35 0.45 30.97
CA LEU A 70 11.18 -0.44 29.82
C LEU A 70 9.95 -0.05 28.98
N THR A 71 8.86 0.30 29.65
CA THR A 71 7.63 0.79 29.01
C THR A 71 7.83 2.15 28.36
N LYS A 72 8.60 3.07 28.96
CA LYS A 72 8.97 4.36 28.34
C LYS A 72 9.73 4.14 27.02
N VAL A 73 10.73 3.25 27.03
CA VAL A 73 11.52 2.93 25.85
C VAL A 73 10.64 2.32 24.76
N ALA A 74 9.77 1.38 25.12
CA ALA A 74 8.83 0.77 24.18
C ALA A 74 7.91 1.79 23.52
N PHE A 75 7.31 2.71 24.29
CA PHE A 75 6.46 3.77 23.73
C PHE A 75 7.25 4.76 22.86
N GLY A 76 8.48 5.10 23.24
CA GLY A 76 9.38 5.88 22.39
C GLY A 76 9.66 5.20 21.05
N LEU A 77 9.91 3.88 21.06
CA LEU A 77 10.12 3.09 19.84
C LEU A 77 8.85 3.03 18.97
N ILE A 78 7.66 2.92 19.57
CA ILE A 78 6.38 2.97 18.82
C ILE A 78 6.19 4.35 18.18
N ALA A 79 6.51 5.44 18.88
CA ALA A 79 6.43 6.78 18.31
C ALA A 79 7.41 6.95 17.13
N LEU A 80 8.66 6.50 17.29
CA LEU A 80 9.65 6.51 16.20
C LEU A 80 9.22 5.64 15.01
N TRP A 81 8.63 4.48 15.28
CA TRP A 81 8.07 3.62 14.24
C TRP A 81 6.95 4.31 13.48
N ALA A 82 6.03 5.00 14.16
CA ALA A 82 4.98 5.78 13.50
C ALA A 82 5.55 6.91 12.62
N VAL A 83 6.64 7.57 13.04
CA VAL A 83 7.37 8.54 12.20
C VAL A 83 7.96 7.84 10.97
N PHE A 84 8.57 6.67 11.14
CA PHE A 84 9.09 5.87 10.03
C PHE A 84 8.00 5.52 9.00
N ILE A 85 6.80 5.15 9.44
CA ILE A 85 5.66 4.91 8.55
C ILE A 85 5.33 6.14 7.69
N LEU A 86 5.31 7.34 8.27
CA LEU A 86 5.08 8.58 7.53
C LEU A 86 6.16 8.84 6.46
N LEU A 87 7.42 8.56 6.76
CA LEU A 87 8.52 8.69 5.79
C LEU A 87 8.35 7.72 4.62
N VAL A 88 7.94 6.49 4.90
CA VAL A 88 7.71 5.47 3.88
C VAL A 88 6.51 5.81 2.99
N ILE A 89 5.42 6.36 3.56
CA ILE A 89 4.28 6.87 2.80
C ILE A 89 4.72 8.03 1.90
N LYS A 90 5.51 8.98 2.42
CA LYS A 90 6.03 10.11 1.65
C LYS A 90 6.87 9.63 0.46
N ARG A 91 7.76 8.66 0.68
CA ARG A 91 8.60 8.07 -0.37
C ARG A 91 7.76 7.34 -1.43
N SER A 92 6.75 6.58 -1.01
CA SER A 92 5.86 5.85 -1.93
C SER A 92 5.03 6.78 -2.82
N LYS A 93 4.54 7.90 -2.27
CA LYS A 93 3.78 8.91 -3.04
C LYS A 93 4.62 9.59 -4.12
N ALA A 94 5.92 9.78 -3.88
CA ALA A 94 6.82 10.42 -4.85
C ALA A 94 7.07 9.57 -6.11
N LYS A 95 6.70 8.28 -6.09
CA LYS A 95 6.92 7.34 -7.18
C LYS A 95 5.70 7.10 -8.07
N VAL A 96 4.59 7.79 -7.79
CA VAL A 96 3.40 7.74 -8.64
C VAL A 96 3.75 8.39 -9.99
N PRO A 97 3.63 7.68 -11.12
CA PRO A 97 3.97 8.24 -12.42
C PRO A 97 3.09 9.45 -12.75
N ASP A 98 3.69 10.53 -13.24
CA ASP A 98 2.95 11.69 -13.72
C ASP A 98 2.57 11.52 -15.20
N GLN A 99 1.31 11.80 -15.49
CA GLN A 99 0.64 11.48 -16.75
C GLN A 99 0.99 12.50 -17.85
N PHE A 100 1.29 13.73 -17.45
CA PHE A 100 1.30 14.87 -18.37
C PHE A 100 2.62 15.10 -19.10
N ASN A 101 3.70 14.40 -18.72
CA ASN A 101 5.06 14.71 -19.16
C ASN A 101 5.82 13.56 -19.84
N LEU A 102 5.20 12.38 -20.00
CA LEU A 102 5.92 11.19 -20.46
C LEU A 102 5.40 10.68 -21.80
N LYS A 103 6.31 10.18 -22.63
CA LYS A 103 5.93 9.33 -23.76
C LYS A 103 5.24 8.09 -23.20
N TYR A 104 4.25 7.59 -23.93
CA TYR A 104 3.36 6.54 -23.44
C TYR A 104 4.09 5.26 -22.97
N LEU A 105 5.15 4.86 -23.67
CA LEU A 105 5.96 3.70 -23.30
C LEU A 105 6.72 3.94 -21.98
N ASP A 106 7.24 5.16 -21.79
CA ASP A 106 7.92 5.56 -20.55
C ASP A 106 6.96 5.57 -19.36
N TYR A 107 5.70 6.02 -19.57
CA TYR A 107 4.65 5.96 -18.56
C TYR A 107 4.32 4.52 -18.14
N LEU A 108 4.19 3.59 -19.10
CA LEU A 108 3.95 2.17 -18.79
C LEU A 108 5.14 1.55 -18.05
N GLN A 109 6.37 1.87 -18.43
CA GLN A 109 7.56 1.38 -17.74
C GLN A 109 7.65 1.90 -16.30
N GLN A 110 7.34 3.18 -16.07
CA GLN A 110 7.27 3.73 -14.71
C GLN A 110 6.14 3.11 -13.89
N THR A 111 4.97 2.90 -14.51
CA THR A 111 3.84 2.21 -13.87
C THR A 111 4.20 0.78 -13.47
N LYS A 112 4.90 0.05 -14.35
CA LYS A 112 5.41 -1.29 -14.05
C LYS A 112 6.34 -1.26 -12.84
N ALA A 113 7.35 -0.39 -12.84
CA ALA A 113 8.31 -0.26 -11.74
C ALA A 113 7.61 0.09 -10.42
N TYR A 114 6.63 1.00 -10.46
CA TYR A 114 5.81 1.35 -9.30
C TYR A 114 5.01 0.15 -8.77
N LEU A 115 4.32 -0.61 -9.64
CA LEU A 115 3.54 -1.79 -9.25
C LEU A 115 4.43 -2.91 -8.69
N GLU A 116 5.62 -3.13 -9.26
CA GLU A 116 6.60 -4.10 -8.75
C GLU A 116 7.09 -3.73 -7.35
N GLU A 117 7.34 -2.45 -7.10
CA GLU A 117 7.72 -1.98 -5.77
C GLU A 117 6.57 -2.14 -4.77
N GLN A 118 5.33 -1.79 -5.15
CA GLN A 118 4.15 -1.99 -4.29
C GLN A 118 3.93 -3.47 -3.96
N LYS A 119 4.19 -4.37 -4.92
CA LYS A 119 4.13 -5.82 -4.69
C LYS A 119 5.14 -6.22 -3.60
N LYS A 120 6.42 -5.88 -3.77
CA LYS A 120 7.49 -6.19 -2.79
C LYS A 120 7.17 -5.61 -1.42
N PHE A 121 6.65 -4.39 -1.39
CA PHE A 121 6.31 -3.67 -0.17
C PHE A 121 5.19 -4.38 0.63
N ARG A 122 4.15 -4.86 -0.07
CA ARG A 122 3.04 -5.61 0.53
C ARG A 122 3.42 -7.04 0.92
N GLU A 123 4.25 -7.70 0.13
CA GLU A 123 4.75 -9.05 0.46
C GLU A 123 5.63 -9.02 1.72
N ASN A 124 6.42 -7.96 1.89
CA ASN A 124 7.28 -7.78 3.07
C ASN A 124 6.61 -7.03 4.23
N ILE A 125 5.29 -6.80 4.21
CA ILE A 125 4.62 -6.01 5.26
C ILE A 125 4.78 -6.59 6.66
N LEU A 126 4.98 -7.90 6.75
CA LEU A 126 5.22 -8.55 8.03
C LEU A 126 6.49 -7.99 8.70
N THR A 127 7.57 -7.78 7.96
CA THR A 127 8.88 -7.46 8.53
C THR A 127 9.06 -5.98 8.85
N TRP A 128 8.55 -5.07 8.01
CA TRP A 128 8.77 -3.62 8.19
C TRP A 128 7.61 -2.91 8.90
N TYR A 129 6.40 -3.49 8.91
CA TYR A 129 5.21 -2.87 9.52
C TYR A 129 4.73 -3.63 10.76
N VAL A 130 4.35 -4.90 10.60
CA VAL A 130 3.67 -5.67 11.66
C VAL A 130 4.64 -6.07 12.77
N LEU A 131 5.79 -6.64 12.42
CA LEU A 131 6.75 -7.18 13.38
C LEU A 131 7.30 -6.10 14.32
N PRO A 132 7.78 -4.93 13.85
CA PRO A 132 8.28 -3.89 14.77
C PRO A 132 7.19 -3.45 15.75
N PHE A 133 5.97 -3.20 15.27
CA PHE A 133 4.85 -2.80 16.12
C PHE A 133 4.53 -3.84 17.20
N VAL A 134 4.44 -5.12 16.81
CA VAL A 134 4.22 -6.22 17.76
C VAL A 134 5.37 -6.29 18.77
N LEU A 135 6.62 -6.31 18.31
CA LEU A 135 7.79 -6.40 19.20
C LEU A 135 7.84 -5.26 20.22
N PHE A 136 7.60 -4.02 19.80
CA PHE A 136 7.61 -2.88 20.71
C PHE A 136 6.43 -2.92 21.68
N THR A 137 5.26 -3.39 21.23
CA THR A 137 4.10 -3.58 22.10
C THR A 137 4.42 -4.61 23.19
N TRP A 138 4.96 -5.77 22.82
CA TRP A 138 5.34 -6.82 23.77
C TRP A 138 6.44 -6.36 24.74
N LEU A 139 7.41 -5.58 24.27
CA LEU A 139 8.41 -4.96 25.14
C LEU A 139 7.77 -4.04 26.19
N GLY A 140 6.77 -3.24 25.79
CA GLY A 140 6.02 -2.37 26.69
C GLY A 140 5.20 -3.15 27.73
N LEU A 141 4.55 -4.25 27.29
CA LEU A 141 3.79 -5.13 28.17
C LEU A 141 4.68 -5.84 29.19
N LEU A 142 5.87 -6.30 28.79
CA LEU A 142 6.85 -6.89 29.71
C LEU A 142 7.28 -5.89 30.80
N GLY A 143 7.46 -4.62 30.42
CA GLY A 143 7.79 -3.56 31.37
C GLY A 143 6.70 -3.31 32.42
N ILE A 144 5.43 -3.47 32.05
CA ILE A 144 4.30 -3.35 32.98
C ILE A 144 4.21 -4.61 33.86
N TYR A 145 4.33 -5.79 33.26
CA TYR A 145 4.24 -7.07 33.98
C TYR A 145 5.29 -7.23 35.09
N GLN A 146 6.52 -6.75 34.85
CA GLN A 146 7.60 -6.83 35.84
C GLN A 146 7.26 -6.11 37.15
N GLU A 147 6.45 -5.06 37.09
CA GLU A 147 6.16 -4.15 38.20
C GLU A 147 4.74 -4.34 38.75
N ASP A 148 3.79 -4.74 37.89
CA ASP A 148 2.41 -5.08 38.26
C ASP A 148 2.01 -6.45 37.65
N PRO A 149 2.37 -7.56 38.32
CA PRO A 149 2.03 -8.90 37.87
C PRO A 149 0.53 -9.22 37.93
N GLU A 150 -0.25 -8.49 38.74
CA GLU A 150 -1.70 -8.71 38.90
C GLU A 150 -2.48 -8.30 37.63
N ALA A 151 -1.90 -7.45 36.79
CA ALA A 151 -2.46 -7.04 35.50
C ALA A 151 -2.37 -8.11 34.39
N LEU A 152 -1.91 -9.33 34.67
CA LEU A 152 -1.61 -10.38 33.67
C LEU A 152 -2.77 -10.63 32.70
N ASP A 153 -4.00 -10.74 33.18
CA ASP A 153 -5.17 -10.98 32.32
C ASP A 153 -5.38 -9.86 31.29
N THR A 154 -5.24 -8.60 31.73
CA THR A 154 -5.37 -7.43 30.86
C THR A 154 -4.22 -7.37 29.85
N LEU A 155 -2.98 -7.64 30.30
CA LEU A 155 -1.81 -7.65 29.44
C LEU A 155 -1.87 -8.79 28.40
N ALA A 156 -2.38 -9.96 28.78
CA ALA A 156 -2.60 -11.09 27.89
C ALA A 156 -3.62 -10.77 26.80
N ILE A 157 -4.73 -10.11 27.16
CA ILE A 157 -5.73 -9.65 26.18
C ILE A 157 -5.11 -8.68 25.18
N ILE A 158 -4.32 -7.70 25.64
CA ILE A 158 -3.65 -6.73 24.76
C ILE A 158 -2.62 -7.42 23.87
N GLY A 159 -1.81 -8.31 24.43
CA GLY A 159 -0.78 -9.08 23.71
C GLY A 159 -1.39 -9.94 22.60
N ILE A 160 -2.40 -10.76 22.94
CA ILE A 160 -3.13 -11.58 21.98
C ILE A 160 -3.82 -10.72 20.93
N GLY A 161 -4.47 -9.63 21.35
CA GLY A 161 -5.12 -8.67 20.45
C GLY A 161 -4.15 -8.09 19.43
N SER A 162 -2.94 -7.71 19.86
CA SER A 162 -1.91 -7.18 18.97
C SER A 162 -1.46 -8.20 17.91
N LEU A 163 -1.33 -9.47 18.29
CA LEU A 163 -0.98 -10.56 17.37
C LEU A 163 -2.10 -10.82 16.36
N VAL A 164 -3.35 -10.90 16.81
CA VAL A 164 -4.52 -11.10 15.93
C VAL A 164 -4.62 -9.97 14.91
N VAL A 165 -4.50 -8.71 15.36
CA VAL A 165 -4.49 -7.54 14.47
C VAL A 165 -3.33 -7.63 13.46
N GLY A 166 -2.12 -8.00 13.91
CA GLY A 166 -0.97 -8.20 13.04
C GLY A 166 -1.19 -9.25 11.95
N ILE A 167 -1.75 -10.40 12.33
CA ILE A 167 -2.09 -11.50 11.40
C ILE A 167 -3.14 -11.04 10.38
N VAL A 168 -4.19 -10.34 10.83
CA VAL A 168 -5.23 -9.81 9.94
C VAL A 168 -4.64 -8.81 8.95
N ILE A 169 -3.79 -7.87 9.40
CA ILE A 169 -3.12 -6.89 8.54
C ILE A 169 -2.25 -7.60 7.50
N HIS A 170 -1.45 -8.58 7.92
CA HIS A 170 -0.62 -9.37 7.02
C HIS A 170 -1.46 -10.09 5.95
N TYR A 171 -2.51 -10.79 6.36
CA TYR A 171 -3.39 -11.52 5.46
C TYR A 171 -4.09 -10.61 4.45
N LEU A 172 -4.63 -9.47 4.90
CA LEU A 172 -5.30 -8.50 4.02
C LEU A 172 -4.35 -7.92 2.98
N ASN A 173 -3.09 -7.64 3.36
CA ASN A 173 -2.10 -7.10 2.45
C ASN A 173 -1.61 -8.14 1.43
N LEU A 174 -1.39 -9.38 1.86
CA LEU A 174 -1.04 -10.47 0.96
C LEU A 174 -2.18 -10.73 -0.05
N ARG A 175 -3.44 -10.75 0.42
CA ARG A 175 -4.62 -10.87 -0.43
C ARG A 175 -4.73 -9.70 -1.41
N SER A 176 -4.48 -8.47 -0.97
CA SER A 176 -4.48 -7.28 -1.83
C SER A 176 -3.40 -7.36 -2.91
N SER A 177 -2.18 -7.79 -2.55
CA SER A 177 -1.10 -8.01 -3.51
C SER A 177 -1.51 -8.98 -4.62
N ARG A 178 -2.06 -10.15 -4.24
CA ARG A 178 -2.45 -11.20 -5.19
C ARG A 178 -3.66 -10.85 -6.04
N LYS A 179 -4.68 -10.19 -5.47
CA LYS A 179 -5.95 -9.92 -6.19
C LYS A 179 -5.94 -8.60 -6.97
N VAL A 180 -5.11 -7.65 -6.58
CA VAL A 180 -5.14 -6.29 -7.15
C VAL A 180 -3.84 -5.96 -7.86
N VAL A 181 -2.69 -6.14 -7.20
CA VAL A 181 -1.39 -5.69 -7.73
C VAL A 181 -0.89 -6.61 -8.84
N VAL A 182 -0.88 -7.94 -8.61
CA VAL A 182 -0.36 -8.92 -9.58
C VAL A 182 -1.13 -8.89 -10.93
N PRO A 183 -2.47 -8.95 -10.96
CA PRO A 183 -3.20 -8.93 -12.25
C PRO A 183 -3.03 -7.62 -13.02
N ARG A 184 -2.81 -6.51 -12.32
CA ARG A 184 -2.54 -5.20 -12.94
C ARG A 184 -1.12 -5.15 -13.52
N LEU A 185 -0.14 -5.69 -12.81
CA LEU A 185 1.23 -5.81 -13.29
C LEU A 185 1.32 -6.66 -14.56
N GLU A 186 0.61 -7.79 -14.59
CA GLU A 186 0.53 -8.65 -15.79
C GLU A 186 -0.04 -7.90 -16.99
N LYS A 187 -1.12 -7.14 -16.82
CA LYS A 187 -1.71 -6.32 -17.90
C LYS A 187 -0.75 -5.26 -18.42
N VAL A 188 -0.04 -4.56 -17.52
CA VAL A 188 0.97 -3.57 -17.91
C VAL A 188 2.09 -4.23 -18.71
N ASN A 189 2.56 -5.42 -18.29
CA ASN A 189 3.57 -6.17 -19.02
C ASN A 189 3.11 -6.56 -20.44
N THR A 190 1.89 -7.07 -20.58
CA THR A 190 1.33 -7.44 -21.90
C THR A 190 1.27 -6.24 -22.85
N LEU A 191 0.89 -5.06 -22.37
CA LEU A 191 0.82 -3.86 -23.21
C LEU A 191 2.19 -3.37 -23.64
N ILE A 192 3.17 -3.42 -22.73
CA ILE A 192 4.55 -3.06 -23.08
C ILE A 192 5.05 -3.96 -24.20
N SER A 193 4.83 -5.29 -24.12
CA SER A 193 5.24 -6.21 -25.19
C SER A 193 4.54 -5.92 -26.51
N THR A 194 3.22 -5.68 -26.51
CA THR A 194 2.44 -5.43 -27.75
C THR A 194 2.77 -4.07 -28.41
N LEU A 195 3.40 -3.15 -27.68
CA LEU A 195 3.81 -1.85 -28.22
C LEU A 195 5.27 -1.81 -28.65
N GLN A 196 6.06 -2.80 -28.21
CA GLN A 196 7.46 -2.99 -28.63
C GLN A 196 7.58 -3.89 -29.86
N GLU A 197 6.57 -4.72 -30.14
CA GLU A 197 6.33 -5.39 -31.43
C GLU A 197 5.75 -4.42 -32.48
#